data_AF-A0A336NIU9-F1
#
_entry.id   AF-A0A336NIU9-F1
#
_cell.length_a   1.000
_cell.length_b   1.000
_cell.length_c   1.000
_cell.angle_alpha   90.00
_cell.angle_beta   90.00
_cell.angle_gamma   90.00
#
_symmetry.space_group_name_H-M   'P 1'
#
loop_
_entity.id
_entity.type
_entity.pdbx_description
1 polymer ?
#
loop_
_entity_poly.entity_id
_entity_poly.type
_entity_poly.pdbx_seq_one_letter_code
_entity_poly.pdbx_strand_id
1 'polypeptide(L)'
;MNNQKIRDQQHDQLSVYGIGKEHSAEYWQSVLRQLIHLGLVRQIIGEYGNTLQLTENAKPILRGETPLELATPRLSSIVTTAMTQKSAVSFYDKDLFARLRFLRKQIADKENIPPYIVFNDATLQEMAQYQPVSNIEMLQINGVGSIKLERFGQPFMALIREHKNARKAE
;
A
#
# COMPACT_ATOMS: atom_id res chain seq x y z
N MET A 1 -21.55 10.86 -3.78
CA MET A 1 -21.97 9.43 -3.77
C MET A 1 -22.83 9.11 -4.99
N ASN A 2 -22.48 9.64 -6.17
CA ASN A 2 -23.22 9.40 -7.41
C ASN A 2 -22.23 8.88 -8.45
N ASN A 3 -22.06 7.56 -8.50
CA ASN A 3 -21.11 6.90 -9.38
C ASN A 3 -21.89 6.08 -10.39
N GLN A 4 -21.64 6.30 -11.67
CA GLN A 4 -22.38 5.68 -12.78
C GLN A 4 -22.39 4.15 -12.67
N LYS A 5 -21.25 3.58 -12.26
CA LYS A 5 -21.07 2.14 -12.05
C LYS A 5 -21.98 1.53 -10.96
N ILE A 6 -22.39 2.31 -9.95
CA ILE A 6 -23.31 1.84 -8.90
C ILE A 6 -24.71 1.65 -9.48
N ARG A 7 -25.15 2.59 -10.32
CA ARG A 7 -26.46 2.54 -10.99
C ARG A 7 -26.50 1.46 -12.06
N ASP A 8 -25.42 1.35 -12.85
CA ASP A 8 -25.31 0.36 -13.90
C ASP A 8 -25.34 -1.09 -13.35
N GLN A 9 -24.91 -1.28 -12.10
CA GLN A 9 -24.93 -2.57 -11.40
C GLN A 9 -26.10 -2.70 -10.40
N GLN A 10 -27.03 -1.75 -10.38
CA GLN A 10 -28.20 -1.70 -9.48
C GLN A 10 -27.85 -1.81 -7.98
N HIS A 11 -26.63 -1.44 -7.62
CA HIS A 11 -26.15 -1.50 -6.23
C HIS A 11 -26.86 -0.48 -5.34
N ASP A 12 -27.50 0.54 -5.92
CA ASP A 12 -28.35 1.50 -5.23
C ASP A 12 -29.67 0.90 -4.69
N GLN A 13 -30.06 -0.28 -5.19
CA GLN A 13 -31.28 -0.98 -4.77
C GLN A 13 -31.05 -2.02 -3.66
N LEU A 14 -29.80 -2.25 -3.25
CA LEU A 14 -29.48 -3.21 -2.20
C LEU A 14 -29.94 -2.69 -0.84
N SER A 15 -30.47 -3.57 0.02
CA SER A 15 -30.90 -3.22 1.38
C SER A 15 -29.78 -2.66 2.26
N VAL A 16 -28.52 -3.01 1.93
CA VAL A 16 -27.32 -2.52 2.60
C VAL A 16 -26.80 -1.19 2.02
N TYR A 17 -27.37 -0.72 0.91
CA TYR A 17 -26.89 0.47 0.23
C TYR A 17 -27.14 1.71 1.09
N GLY A 18 -26.04 2.41 1.40
CA GLY A 18 -26.13 3.64 2.16
C GLY A 18 -26.29 3.47 3.65
N ILE A 19 -26.16 2.26 4.19
CA ILE A 19 -25.87 2.05 5.61
C ILE A 19 -24.46 2.60 5.89
N GLY A 20 -24.28 3.33 6.99
CA GLY A 20 -22.96 3.79 7.40
C GLY A 20 -22.49 5.11 6.78
N LYS A 21 -23.41 5.92 6.23
CA LYS A 21 -23.12 7.23 5.60
C LYS A 21 -22.56 8.25 6.59
N GLU A 22 -22.83 8.07 7.88
CA GLU A 22 -22.31 8.87 8.99
C GLU A 22 -20.80 8.68 9.19
N HIS A 23 -20.22 7.63 8.61
CA HIS A 23 -18.80 7.31 8.71
C HIS A 23 -18.05 7.64 7.42
N SER A 24 -16.79 8.08 7.57
CA SER A 24 -15.95 8.43 6.44
C SER A 24 -15.47 7.20 5.65
N ALA A 25 -14.97 7.40 4.43
CA ALA A 25 -14.39 6.31 3.65
C ALA A 25 -13.19 5.65 4.35
N GLU A 26 -12.39 6.44 5.07
CA GLU A 26 -11.23 5.97 5.84
C GLU A 26 -11.65 5.07 7.00
N TYR A 27 -12.77 5.39 7.65
CA TYR A 27 -13.36 4.54 8.68
C TYR A 27 -13.68 3.16 8.12
N TRP A 28 -14.41 3.11 7.00
CA TRP A 28 -14.79 1.85 6.34
C TRP A 28 -13.57 1.06 5.87
N GLN A 29 -12.54 1.72 5.34
CA GLN A 29 -11.28 1.06 5.01
C GLN A 29 -10.58 0.49 6.24
N SER A 30 -10.63 1.18 7.38
CA SER A 30 -10.07 0.68 8.63
C SER A 30 -10.81 -0.54 9.15
N VAL A 31 -12.14 -0.54 9.08
CA VAL A 31 -12.98 -1.71 9.43
C VAL A 31 -12.61 -2.89 8.54
N LEU A 32 -12.55 -2.69 7.21
CA LEU A 32 -12.17 -3.74 6.27
C LEU A 32 -10.79 -4.33 6.57
N ARG A 33 -9.79 -3.51 6.88
CA ARG A 33 -8.46 -4.00 7.27
C ARG A 33 -8.49 -4.87 8.52
N GLN A 34 -9.28 -4.49 9.53
CA GLN A 34 -9.44 -5.29 10.74
C GLN A 34 -10.12 -6.63 10.44
N LEU A 35 -11.17 -6.65 9.61
CA LEU A 35 -11.84 -7.88 9.21
C LEU A 35 -10.92 -8.83 8.44
N ILE A 36 -10.02 -8.28 7.62
CA ILE A 36 -9.00 -9.07 6.93
C ILE A 36 -7.95 -9.61 7.91
N HIS A 37 -7.50 -8.78 8.86
CA HIS A 37 -6.54 -9.17 9.88
C HIS A 37 -7.08 -10.28 10.80
N LEU A 38 -8.36 -10.22 11.17
CA LEU A 38 -9.06 -11.26 11.93
C LEU A 38 -9.35 -12.52 11.09
N GLY A 39 -9.02 -12.51 9.80
CA GLY A 39 -9.24 -13.64 8.90
C GLY A 39 -10.72 -13.90 8.60
N LEU A 40 -11.62 -12.94 8.83
CA LEU A 40 -13.06 -13.02 8.53
C LEU A 40 -13.34 -12.69 7.06
N VAL A 41 -12.51 -11.83 6.49
CA VAL A 41 -12.56 -11.45 5.07
C VAL A 41 -11.21 -11.74 4.45
N ARG A 42 -11.20 -12.27 3.23
CA ARG A 42 -10.01 -12.41 2.42
C ARG A 42 -10.13 -11.59 1.15
N GLN A 43 -8.98 -11.17 0.65
CA GLN A 43 -8.88 -10.43 -0.59
C GLN A 43 -8.52 -11.38 -1.72
N ILE A 44 -9.30 -11.35 -2.80
CA ILE A 44 -9.09 -12.17 -4.00
C ILE A 44 -8.83 -11.24 -5.17
N ILE A 45 -7.66 -11.44 -5.78
CA ILE A 45 -7.28 -10.77 -7.01
C ILE A 45 -7.76 -11.65 -8.16
N GLY A 46 -8.71 -11.15 -8.95
CA GLY A 46 -9.29 -11.87 -10.09
C GLY A 46 -9.54 -10.97 -11.28
N GLU A 47 -10.28 -11.48 -12.27
CA GLU A 47 -10.56 -10.81 -13.55
C GLU A 47 -11.32 -9.48 -13.38
N TYR A 48 -12.13 -9.37 -12.32
CA TYR A 48 -12.89 -8.15 -11.98
C TYR A 48 -12.11 -7.20 -11.05
N GLY A 49 -10.81 -7.44 -10.89
CA GLY A 49 -9.93 -6.72 -9.99
C GLY A 49 -9.96 -7.26 -8.56
N ASN A 50 -9.87 -6.35 -7.61
CA ASN A 50 -9.70 -6.68 -6.21
C ASN A 50 -11.05 -6.89 -5.52
N THR A 51 -11.41 -8.14 -5.24
CA THR A 51 -12.68 -8.53 -4.62
C THR A 51 -12.49 -8.98 -3.19
N LEU A 52 -13.51 -8.78 -2.36
CA LEU A 52 -13.53 -9.23 -0.97
C LEU A 52 -14.42 -10.46 -0.86
N GLN A 53 -13.94 -11.50 -0.19
CA GLN A 53 -14.69 -12.72 0.05
C GLN A 53 -14.70 -13.05 1.53
N LEU A 54 -15.87 -13.42 2.06
CA LEU A 54 -16.00 -13.92 3.43
C LEU A 54 -15.32 -15.29 3.57
N THR A 55 -14.70 -15.53 4.71
CA THR A 55 -14.13 -16.83 5.06
C THR A 55 -15.10 -17.64 5.93
N GLU A 56 -14.79 -18.91 6.14
CA GLU A 56 -15.54 -19.77 7.05
C GLU A 56 -15.63 -19.21 8.48
N ASN A 57 -14.59 -18.48 8.91
CA ASN A 57 -14.51 -17.87 10.24
C ASN A 57 -15.56 -16.76 10.45
N ALA A 58 -16.12 -16.20 9.38
CA ALA A 58 -17.18 -15.20 9.47
C ALA A 58 -18.56 -15.79 9.79
N LYS A 59 -18.78 -17.10 9.59
CA LYS A 59 -20.11 -17.72 9.74
C LYS A 59 -20.69 -17.59 11.16
N PRO A 60 -19.95 -17.87 12.26
CA PRO A 60 -20.49 -17.72 13.61
C PRO A 60 -20.86 -16.26 13.94
N ILE A 61 -20.08 -15.30 13.44
CA ILE A 61 -20.33 -13.87 13.61
C ILE A 61 -21.61 -13.45 12.88
N LEU A 62 -21.78 -13.88 11.62
CA LEU A 62 -22.96 -13.56 10.82
C LEU A 62 -24.24 -14.21 11.35
N ARG A 63 -24.12 -15.33 12.08
CA ARG A 63 -25.23 -15.99 12.78
C ARG A 63 -25.52 -15.39 14.16
N GLY A 64 -24.69 -14.47 14.64
CA GLY A 64 -24.83 -13.88 15.98
C GLY A 64 -24.39 -14.80 17.13
N GLU A 65 -23.69 -15.90 16.82
CA GLU A 65 -23.17 -16.85 17.82
C GLU A 65 -21.96 -16.30 18.58
N THR A 66 -21.23 -15.35 17.99
CA THR A 66 -20.05 -14.73 18.59
C THR A 66 -20.09 -13.22 18.37
N PRO A 67 -19.82 -12.39 19.40
CA PRO A 67 -19.74 -10.95 19.24
C PRO A 67 -18.49 -10.56 18.44
N LEU A 68 -18.65 -9.55 17.56
CA LEU A 68 -17.54 -8.94 16.84
C LEU A 68 -17.16 -7.62 17.49
N GLU A 69 -16.00 -7.59 18.13
CA GLU A 69 -15.42 -6.37 18.67
C GLU A 69 -14.33 -5.85 17.73
N LEU A 70 -14.49 -4.60 17.28
CA LEU A 70 -13.51 -3.92 16.44
C LEU A 70 -12.94 -2.73 17.19
N ALA A 71 -11.64 -2.49 17.01
CA ALA A 71 -11.01 -1.29 17.52
C ALA A 71 -11.59 -0.06 16.79
N THR A 72 -11.93 0.98 17.54
CA THR A 72 -12.35 2.25 16.96
C THR A 72 -11.20 2.83 16.13
N PRO A 73 -11.41 3.11 14.83
CA PRO A 73 -10.37 3.66 13.98
C PRO A 73 -9.87 5.00 14.53
N ARG A 74 -8.57 5.10 14.83
CA ARG A 74 -7.93 6.38 15.16
C ARG A 74 -7.76 7.19 13.87
N LEU A 75 -8.82 7.89 13.49
CA LEU A 75 -8.87 8.71 12.26
C LEU A 75 -7.85 9.86 12.26
N SER A 76 -7.34 10.26 13.43
CA SER A 76 -6.34 11.32 13.61
C SER A 76 -4.90 10.92 13.26
N SER A 77 -4.55 9.62 13.30
CA SER A 77 -3.20 9.14 12.95
C SER A 77 -3.06 8.72 11.48
N ILE A 78 -4.16 8.77 10.71
CA ILE A 78 -4.16 8.44 9.27
C ILE A 78 -3.89 9.68 8.41
N VAL A 79 -4.07 10.89 8.96
CA VAL A 79 -3.81 12.15 8.24
C VAL A 79 -2.35 12.25 7.77
N THR A 80 -1.39 11.72 8.54
CA THR A 80 0.03 11.64 8.15
C THR A 80 0.32 10.60 7.07
N THR A 81 -0.57 9.63 6.83
CA THR A 81 -0.37 8.58 5.81
C THR A 81 -1.20 8.82 4.55
N ALA A 82 -2.33 9.53 4.66
CA ALA A 82 -3.25 9.80 3.56
C ALA A 82 -3.04 11.16 2.89
N MET A 83 -2.53 12.19 3.58
CA MET A 83 -2.20 13.49 2.95
C MET A 83 -0.99 13.42 2.01
N THR A 84 -0.14 12.41 2.12
CA THR A 84 1.02 12.24 1.23
C THR A 84 0.68 11.58 -0.10
N GLN A 85 -0.55 11.09 -0.28
CA GLN A 85 -0.90 10.23 -1.42
C GLN A 85 -1.65 10.94 -2.56
N LYS A 86 -2.03 12.22 -2.46
CA LYS A 86 -2.84 12.85 -3.53
C LYS A 86 -2.65 14.31 -3.90
N SER A 87 -1.74 15.08 -3.31
CA SER A 87 -1.59 16.50 -3.71
C SER A 87 -0.20 17.11 -3.53
N ALA A 88 0.85 16.32 -3.61
CA ALA A 88 2.13 16.84 -4.05
C ALA A 88 2.39 16.24 -5.42
N VAL A 89 2.59 17.09 -6.43
CA VAL A 89 3.46 16.72 -7.54
C VAL A 89 4.79 16.38 -6.87
N SER A 90 5.00 15.12 -6.49
CA SER A 90 6.24 14.69 -5.86
C SER A 90 7.31 14.92 -6.92
N PHE A 91 8.14 15.94 -6.70
CA PHE A 91 9.33 16.19 -7.48
C PHE A 91 10.33 15.11 -7.11
N TYR A 92 10.16 13.92 -7.68
CA TYR A 92 11.13 12.85 -7.63
C TYR A 92 11.81 12.73 -8.99
N ASP A 93 13.08 12.32 -8.97
CA ASP A 93 13.85 12.13 -10.19
C ASP A 93 13.29 10.93 -10.98
N LYS A 94 12.68 11.20 -12.14
CA LYS A 94 12.05 10.17 -12.99
C LYS A 94 13.06 9.19 -13.58
N ASP A 95 14.29 9.65 -13.87
CA ASP A 95 15.35 8.79 -14.38
C ASP A 95 15.83 7.83 -13.29
N LEU A 96 16.10 8.35 -12.10
CA LEU A 96 16.45 7.53 -10.93
C LEU A 96 15.34 6.53 -10.60
N PHE A 97 14.07 6.95 -10.63
CA PHE A 97 12.94 6.06 -10.40
C PHE A 97 12.87 4.90 -11.40
N ALA A 98 13.11 5.16 -12.69
CA ALA A 98 13.14 4.13 -13.72
C ALA A 98 14.29 3.12 -13.48
N ARG A 99 15.48 3.62 -13.11
CA ARG A 99 16.64 2.78 -12.76
C ARG A 99 16.37 1.91 -11.52
N LEU A 100 15.78 2.49 -10.47
CA LEU A 100 15.40 1.76 -9.25
C LEU A 100 14.36 0.67 -9.54
N ARG A 101 13.39 0.94 -10.42
CA ARG A 101 12.40 -0.05 -10.86
C ARG A 101 13.04 -1.21 -11.61
N PHE A 102 14.02 -0.91 -12.46
CA PHE A 102 14.78 -1.92 -13.19
C PHE A 102 15.63 -2.78 -12.25
N LEU A 103 16.36 -2.16 -11.31
CA LEU A 103 17.13 -2.88 -10.29
C LEU A 103 16.25 -3.80 -9.44
N ARG A 104 15.08 -3.31 -9.01
CA ARG A 104 14.11 -4.11 -8.28
C ARG A 104 13.70 -5.36 -9.04
N LYS A 105 13.42 -5.22 -10.34
CA LYS A 105 13.06 -6.35 -11.20
C LYS A 105 14.18 -7.38 -11.25
N GLN A 106 15.43 -6.95 -11.47
CA GLN A 106 16.57 -7.87 -11.51
C GLN A 106 16.75 -8.67 -10.21
N ILE A 107 16.63 -8.00 -9.05
CA ILE A 107 16.74 -8.65 -7.75
C ILE A 107 15.59 -9.63 -7.54
N ALA A 108 14.38 -9.22 -7.89
CA ALA A 108 13.18 -10.05 -7.78
C ALA A 108 13.26 -11.31 -8.65
N ASP A 109 13.70 -11.16 -9.90
CA ASP A 109 13.91 -12.26 -10.85
C ASP A 109 15.01 -13.21 -10.34
N LYS A 110 16.12 -12.67 -9.81
CA LYS A 110 17.23 -13.47 -9.25
C LYS A 110 16.82 -14.28 -8.02
N GLU A 111 16.01 -13.69 -7.15
CA GLU A 111 15.53 -14.34 -5.92
C GLU A 111 14.25 -15.16 -6.15
N ASN A 112 13.72 -15.17 -7.37
CA ASN A 112 12.46 -15.81 -7.76
C ASN A 112 11.27 -15.38 -6.86
N ILE A 113 11.17 -14.08 -6.58
CA ILE A 113 10.10 -13.48 -5.76
C ILE A 113 9.38 -12.38 -6.55
N PRO A 114 8.11 -12.09 -6.24
CA PRO A 114 7.42 -10.93 -6.81
C PRO A 114 8.14 -9.59 -6.49
N PRO A 115 8.28 -8.65 -7.45
CA PRO A 115 9.04 -7.42 -7.27
C PRO A 115 8.65 -6.55 -6.07
N TYR A 116 7.35 -6.47 -5.76
CA TYR A 116 6.85 -5.66 -4.66
C TYR A 116 7.34 -6.15 -3.28
N ILE A 117 7.82 -7.39 -3.16
CA ILE A 117 8.39 -7.94 -1.93
C ILE A 117 9.73 -7.27 -1.61
N VAL A 118 10.52 -6.94 -2.63
CA VAL A 118 11.77 -6.17 -2.49
C VAL A 118 11.40 -4.77 -1.98
N PHE A 119 10.77 -3.94 -2.83
CA PHE A 119 10.21 -2.64 -2.46
C PHE A 119 8.97 -2.32 -3.31
N ASN A 120 7.94 -1.71 -2.71
CA ASN A 120 6.78 -1.25 -3.47
C ASN A 120 7.11 0.03 -4.27
N ASP A 121 6.25 0.43 -5.21
CA ASP A 121 6.50 1.61 -6.05
C ASP A 121 6.57 2.91 -5.23
N ALA A 122 5.79 3.05 -4.15
CA ALA A 122 5.81 4.22 -3.29
C ALA A 122 7.16 4.38 -2.56
N THR A 123 7.73 3.28 -2.06
CA THR A 123 9.08 3.24 -1.48
C THR A 123 10.14 3.65 -2.50
N LEU A 124 10.03 3.19 -3.76
CA LEU A 124 10.96 3.60 -4.81
C LEU A 124 10.82 5.08 -5.20
N GLN A 125 9.60 5.63 -5.17
CA GLN A 125 9.36 7.06 -5.37
C GLN A 125 10.00 7.89 -4.26
N GLU A 126 9.86 7.48 -3.00
CA GLU A 126 10.52 8.15 -1.88
C GLU A 126 12.05 8.05 -1.97
N MET A 127 12.60 6.90 -2.37
CA MET A 127 14.04 6.77 -2.63
C MET A 127 14.50 7.72 -3.75
N ALA A 128 13.72 7.87 -4.82
CA ALA A 128 14.03 8.78 -5.91
C ALA A 128 13.91 10.27 -5.51
N GLN A 129 13.06 10.58 -4.52
CA GLN A 129 12.88 11.91 -3.96
C GLN A 129 14.01 12.28 -2.98
N TYR A 130 14.29 11.42 -1.99
CA TYR A 130 15.23 11.71 -0.90
C TYR A 130 16.67 11.26 -1.18
N GLN A 131 16.87 10.37 -2.15
CA GLN A 131 18.17 9.86 -2.59
C GLN A 131 19.09 9.42 -1.43
N PRO A 132 18.62 8.51 -0.56
CA PRO A 132 19.38 8.02 0.59
C PRO A 132 20.65 7.28 0.16
N VAL A 133 21.79 7.56 0.81
CA VAL A 133 23.10 6.95 0.50
C VAL A 133 23.75 6.25 1.70
N SER A 134 23.07 6.28 2.86
CA SER A 134 23.46 5.63 4.10
C SER A 134 22.34 4.77 4.69
N ASN A 135 22.71 3.82 5.55
CA ASN A 135 21.77 2.95 6.25
C ASN A 135 20.73 3.74 7.05
N ILE A 136 21.17 4.82 7.73
CA ILE A 136 20.29 5.64 8.57
C ILE A 136 19.24 6.34 7.70
N GLU A 137 19.65 6.92 6.57
CA GLU A 137 18.72 7.58 5.64
C GLU A 137 17.76 6.57 5.00
N MET A 138 18.24 5.37 4.66
CA MET A 138 17.38 4.31 4.12
C MET A 138 16.30 3.88 5.12
N LEU A 139 16.59 3.83 6.42
CA LEU A 139 15.59 3.51 7.45
C LEU A 139 14.52 4.59 7.64
N GLN A 140 14.77 5.82 7.16
CA GLN A 140 13.77 6.88 7.17
C GLN A 140 12.78 6.78 6.01
N ILE A 141 13.06 5.92 5.00
CA ILE A 141 12.16 5.72 3.87
C ILE A 141 11.00 4.80 4.26
N ASN A 142 9.78 5.21 3.94
CA ASN A 142 8.59 4.42 4.22
C ASN A 142 8.62 3.08 3.47
N GLY A 143 8.44 1.98 4.21
CA GLY A 143 8.48 0.62 3.67
C GLY A 143 9.87 -0.03 3.67
N VAL A 144 10.89 0.64 4.21
CA VAL A 144 12.23 0.08 4.44
C VAL A 144 12.42 -0.23 5.93
N GLY A 145 12.26 -1.51 6.29
CA GLY A 145 12.62 -2.02 7.62
C GLY A 145 14.05 -2.57 7.65
N SER A 146 14.56 -2.87 8.85
CA SER A 146 15.90 -3.43 9.08
C SER A 146 16.18 -4.67 8.23
N ILE A 147 15.24 -5.61 8.14
CA ILE A 147 15.38 -6.85 7.35
C ILE A 147 15.56 -6.54 5.85
N LYS A 148 14.76 -5.61 5.32
CA LYS A 148 14.83 -5.23 3.90
C LYS A 148 16.10 -4.43 3.59
N LEU A 149 16.53 -3.58 4.53
CA LEU A 149 17.78 -2.85 4.43
C LEU A 149 18.97 -3.81 4.37
N GLU A 150 19.01 -4.79 5.26
CA GLU A 150 20.09 -5.78 5.30
C GLU A 150 20.12 -6.61 4.01
N ARG A 151 18.95 -7.08 3.56
CA ARG A 151 18.85 -7.98 2.41
C ARG A 151 19.01 -7.28 1.07
N PHE A 152 18.46 -6.07 0.92
CA PHE A 152 18.35 -5.39 -0.37
C PHE A 152 18.94 -3.98 -0.38
N GLY A 153 19.34 -3.40 0.75
CA GLY A 153 19.68 -1.97 0.82
C GLY A 153 20.93 -1.57 0.05
N GLN A 154 22.00 -2.38 0.11
CA GLN A 154 23.28 -2.08 -0.53
C GLN A 154 23.19 -1.79 -2.03
N PRO A 155 22.59 -2.65 -2.87
CA PRO A 155 22.51 -2.39 -4.31
C PRO A 155 21.70 -1.12 -4.65
N PHE A 156 20.66 -0.80 -3.88
CA PHE A 156 19.87 0.42 -4.08
C PHE A 156 20.67 1.68 -3.71
N MET A 157 21.37 1.67 -2.57
CA MET A 157 22.24 2.79 -2.18
C MET A 157 23.40 3.01 -3.15
N ALA A 158 23.97 1.93 -3.71
CA ALA A 158 25.02 2.01 -4.71
C ALA A 158 24.53 2.72 -5.99
N LEU A 159 23.35 2.33 -6.50
CA LEU A 159 22.72 2.94 -7.66
C LEU A 159 22.39 4.42 -7.43
N ILE A 160 21.86 4.76 -6.24
CA ILE A 160 21.55 6.16 -5.89
C ILE A 160 22.83 6.99 -5.83
N ARG A 161 23.92 6.45 -5.27
CA ARG A 161 25.21 7.13 -5.21
C ARG A 161 25.79 7.38 -6.61
N GLU A 162 25.71 6.39 -7.49
CA GLU A 162 26.12 6.51 -8.89
C GLU A 162 25.34 7.63 -9.60
N HIS A 163 24.02 7.65 -9.44
CA HIS A 163 23.15 8.68 -10.01
C HIS A 163 23.51 10.08 -9.53
N LYS A 164 23.77 10.25 -8.23
CA LYS A 164 24.20 11.55 -7.65
C LYS A 164 25.55 12.01 -8.19
N ASN A 165 26.46 11.09 -8.44
CA ASN A 165 27.78 11.40 -8.99
C ASN A 165 27.70 11.80 -10.46
N ALA A 166 26.88 11.11 -11.26
CA ALA A 166 26.65 11.44 -12.66
C ALA A 166 26.10 12.87 -12.83
N ARG A 167 25.13 13.27 -11.99
CA ARG A 167 24.55 14.63 -11.99
C ARG A 167 25.48 15.74 -11.51
N LYS A 168 26.58 15.41 -10.83
CA LYS A 168 27.58 16.40 -10.38
C LYS A 168 28.68 16.65 -11.42
N ALA A 169 28.79 15.78 -12.42
CA ALA A 169 29.79 15.87 -13.48
C ALA A 169 29.27 16.61 -14.73
N GLU A 170 27.97 16.94 -14.77
CA GLU A 170 27.31 17.82 -15.73
C GLU A 170 27.24 19.27 -15.20
#